data_AF-A0A9J7A0V6-F1
#
_entry.id   AF-A0A9J7A0V6-F1
#
_cell.length_a   1.000
_cell.length_b   1.000
_cell.length_c   1.000
_cell.angle_alpha   90.00
_cell.angle_beta   90.00
_cell.angle_gamma   90.00
#
_symmetry.space_group_name_H-M   'P 1'
#
loop_
_entity.id
_entity.type
_entity.pdbx_description
1 polymer ?
#
loop_
_entity_poly.entity_id
_entity_poly.type
_entity_poly.pdbx_seq_one_letter_code
_entity_poly.pdbx_strand_id
1 'polypeptide(L)'
;MQRGNYRTPGCSYCHLHGGDHGDTMAPARGPEVRQWICTGCHSPRYIREQFANGKRQLEIADLKLTEGKALIDSADNVPPDALLKLRQGLSHHRQNILLGVGHQSPDYQWWYGQPALDGDLIRIRDAITESHRRKTLARPIQSDPHATKSIKRERQ
;
A
#
# COMPACT_ATOMS: atom_id res chain seq x y z
N MET A 1 16.55 32.78 13.59
CA MET A 1 16.51 31.33 13.26
C MET A 1 17.91 30.79 13.41
N GLN A 2 18.11 29.76 14.23
CA GLN A 2 19.43 29.15 14.40
C GLN A 2 19.70 28.25 13.19
N ARG A 3 20.80 28.52 12.48
CA ARG A 3 21.22 27.69 11.35
C ARG A 3 21.66 26.33 11.88
N GLY A 4 21.35 25.25 11.16
CA GLY A 4 21.77 23.90 11.54
C GLY A 4 23.29 23.78 11.61
N ASN A 5 23.80 23.06 12.62
CA ASN A 5 25.24 22.86 12.81
C ASN A 5 25.83 21.76 11.89
N TYR A 6 24.98 21.09 11.09
CA TYR A 6 25.36 20.05 10.15
C TYR A 6 24.78 20.35 8.77
N ARG A 7 25.58 20.14 7.72
CA ARG A 7 25.12 20.28 6.33
C ARG A 7 24.16 19.14 5.93
N THR A 8 24.41 17.93 6.42
CA THR A 8 23.62 16.73 6.16
C THR A 8 23.10 16.18 7.49
N PRO A 9 21.78 16.12 7.72
CA PRO A 9 21.25 15.61 8.97
C PRO A 9 21.43 14.09 9.06
N GLY A 10 22.00 13.61 10.16
CA GLY A 10 21.95 12.19 10.54
C GLY A 10 20.68 11.85 11.31
N CYS A 11 20.47 10.57 11.64
CA CYS A 11 19.30 10.13 12.41
C CYS A 11 19.16 10.91 13.73
N SER A 12 20.24 11.05 14.49
CA SER A 12 20.26 11.76 15.77
C SER A 12 19.95 13.25 15.64
N TYR A 13 20.33 13.89 14.53
CA TYR A 13 20.03 15.31 14.32
C TYR A 13 18.52 15.59 14.30
N CYS A 14 17.76 14.65 13.72
CA CYS A 14 16.31 14.75 13.57
C CYS A 14 15.56 14.13 14.76
N HIS A 15 15.91 12.90 15.13
CA HIS A 15 15.19 12.14 16.15
C HIS A 15 15.61 12.51 17.59
N LEU A 16 16.84 12.96 17.79
CA LEU A 16 17.40 13.34 19.11
C LEU A 16 17.81 14.82 19.12
N HIS A 17 16.95 15.66 18.52
CA HIS A 17 17.29 17.05 18.25
C HIS A 17 17.57 17.81 19.55
N GLY A 18 18.67 18.59 19.58
CA GLY A 18 19.06 19.33 20.77
C GLY A 18 19.49 18.46 21.97
N GLY A 19 19.79 17.17 21.75
CA GLY A 19 20.13 16.23 22.82
C GLY A 19 18.91 15.66 23.56
N ASP A 20 17.70 15.83 23.00
CA ASP A 20 16.50 15.14 23.49
C ASP A 20 16.71 13.62 23.36
N HIS A 21 16.43 12.89 24.44
CA HIS A 21 16.51 11.43 24.46
C HIS A 21 15.18 10.76 24.11
N GLY A 22 14.10 11.54 23.94
CA GLY A 22 12.87 11.12 23.29
C GLY A 22 12.94 11.30 21.78
N ASP A 23 12.14 10.52 21.05
CA ASP A 23 12.03 10.67 19.59
C ASP A 23 11.27 11.95 19.24
N THR A 24 12.02 12.94 18.77
CA THR A 24 11.50 14.26 18.39
C THR A 24 10.62 14.21 17.15
N MET A 25 10.77 13.17 16.31
CA MET A 25 9.93 12.94 15.14
C MET A 25 8.67 12.12 15.45
N ALA A 26 8.50 11.66 16.69
CA ALA A 26 7.33 10.89 17.09
C ALA A 26 6.03 11.68 16.88
N PRO A 27 4.93 11.03 16.43
CA PRO A 27 3.64 11.71 16.20
C PRO A 27 3.13 12.50 17.40
N ALA A 28 3.38 12.01 18.62
CA ALA A 28 2.95 12.63 19.88
C ALA A 28 3.59 14.01 20.13
N ARG A 29 4.71 14.34 19.46
CA ARG A 29 5.38 15.66 19.57
C ARG A 29 4.69 16.75 18.74
N GLY A 30 3.72 16.39 17.91
CA GLY A 30 3.01 17.32 17.03
C GLY A 30 3.75 17.60 15.71
N PRO A 31 3.07 18.19 14.71
CA PRO A 31 3.68 18.56 13.43
C PRO A 31 4.62 19.77 13.51
N GLU A 32 4.44 20.66 14.50
CA GLU A 32 5.19 21.91 14.62
C GLU A 32 6.67 21.66 14.92
N VAL A 33 6.95 20.73 15.83
CA VAL A 33 8.31 20.33 16.21
C VAL A 33 9.09 19.83 14.98
N ARG A 34 8.45 19.00 14.15
CA ARG A 34 9.05 18.44 12.94
C ARG A 34 9.36 19.52 11.92
N GLN A 35 8.44 20.46 11.71
CA GLN A 35 8.65 21.60 10.80
C GLN A 35 9.80 22.48 11.29
N TRP A 36 9.85 22.78 12.59
CA TRP A 36 10.87 23.64 13.18
C TRP A 36 12.29 23.08 12.96
N ILE A 37 12.52 21.77 13.15
CA ILE A 37 13.83 21.14 12.91
C ILE A 37 14.29 21.35 11.46
N CYS A 38 13.36 21.21 10.50
CA CYS A 38 13.67 21.40 9.09
C CYS A 38 14.05 22.85 8.76
N THR A 39 13.59 23.84 9.54
CA THR A 39 13.94 25.27 9.32
C THR A 39 15.41 25.60 9.56
N GLY A 40 16.16 24.71 10.22
CA GLY A 40 17.61 24.86 10.37
C GLY A 40 18.36 24.88 9.04
N CYS A 41 17.77 24.28 7.98
CA CYS A 41 18.41 24.14 6.67
C CYS A 41 17.51 24.56 5.48
N HIS A 42 16.18 24.50 5.61
CA HIS A 42 15.25 24.71 4.50
C HIS A 42 14.30 25.89 4.73
N SER A 43 13.80 26.45 3.63
CA SER A 43 12.81 27.52 3.68
C SER A 43 11.45 27.00 4.20
N PRO A 44 10.66 27.81 4.92
CA PRO A 44 9.36 27.41 5.42
C PRO A 44 8.40 26.93 4.31
N ARG A 45 8.47 27.53 3.12
CA ARG A 45 7.66 27.09 1.96
C ARG A 45 8.03 25.66 1.56
N TYR A 46 9.31 25.38 1.34
CA TYR A 46 9.76 24.05 0.95
C TYR A 46 9.30 22.99 1.96
N ILE A 47 9.48 23.25 3.25
CA ILE A 47 9.07 22.36 4.32
C ILE A 47 7.58 22.05 4.22
N ARG A 48 6.72 23.07 4.16
CA ARG A 48 5.27 22.87 4.05
C ARG A 48 4.87 22.05 2.84
N GLU A 49 5.48 22.30 1.68
CA GLU A 49 5.22 21.51 0.46
C GLU A 49 5.62 20.04 0.63
N GLN A 50 6.78 19.75 1.23
CA GLN A 50 7.20 18.37 1.47
C GLN A 50 6.25 17.64 2.43
N PHE A 51 5.82 18.28 3.53
CA PHE A 51 4.85 17.71 4.46
C PHE A 51 3.48 17.50 3.81
N ALA A 52 3.01 18.47 3.01
CA ALA A 52 1.74 18.37 2.29
C ALA A 52 1.77 17.22 1.26
N ASN A 53 2.85 17.10 0.48
CA ASN A 53 3.06 15.99 -0.44
C ASN A 53 3.09 14.65 0.30
N GLY A 54 3.85 14.58 1.41
CA GLY A 54 3.93 13.40 2.24
C GLY A 54 2.57 12.92 2.77
N LYS A 55 1.75 13.87 3.24
CA LYS A 55 0.39 13.61 3.69
C LYS A 55 -0.46 13.02 2.55
N ARG A 56 -0.44 13.62 1.37
CA ARG A 56 -1.19 13.13 0.20
C ARG A 56 -0.76 11.72 -0.22
N GLN A 57 0.54 11.44 -0.20
CA GLN A 57 1.04 10.10 -0.51
C GLN A 57 0.52 9.05 0.48
N LEU A 58 0.49 9.38 1.78
CA LEU A 58 -0.07 8.49 2.79
C LEU A 58 -1.58 8.31 2.65
N GLU A 59 -2.33 9.38 2.37
CA GLU A 59 -3.77 9.32 2.11
C GLU A 59 -4.07 8.38 0.93
N ILE A 60 -3.32 8.48 -0.17
CA ILE A 60 -3.44 7.56 -1.32
C ILE A 60 -3.10 6.12 -0.93
N ALA A 61 -2.04 5.92 -0.15
CA ALA A 61 -1.65 4.59 0.33
C ALA A 61 -2.72 3.96 1.22
N ASP A 62 -3.37 4.76 2.06
CA ASP A 62 -4.43 4.31 2.96
C ASP A 62 -5.71 3.93 2.20
N LEU A 63 -6.04 4.64 1.11
CA LEU A 63 -7.13 4.23 0.20
C LEU A 63 -6.85 2.85 -0.40
N LYS A 64 -5.65 2.64 -0.94
CA LYS A 64 -5.23 1.35 -1.52
C LYS A 64 -5.21 0.23 -0.47
N LEU A 65 -4.70 0.51 0.72
CA LEU A 65 -4.69 -0.45 1.83
C LEU A 65 -6.11 -0.85 2.23
N THR A 66 -7.03 0.11 2.29
CA THR A 66 -8.44 -0.12 2.62
C THR A 66 -9.11 -0.99 1.57
N GLU A 67 -8.94 -0.67 0.29
CA GLU A 67 -9.45 -1.47 -0.82
C GLU A 67 -8.90 -2.90 -0.79
N GLY A 68 -7.57 -3.04 -0.66
CA GLY A 68 -6.92 -4.36 -0.64
C GLY A 68 -7.38 -5.22 0.53
N LYS A 69 -7.57 -4.64 1.72
CA LYS A 69 -8.14 -5.35 2.87
C LYS A 69 -9.58 -5.80 2.61
N ALA A 70 -10.42 -4.91 2.09
CA ALA A 70 -11.81 -5.26 1.77
C ALA A 70 -11.91 -6.40 0.74
N LEU A 71 -11.06 -6.36 -0.31
CA LEU A 71 -10.97 -7.44 -1.29
C LEU A 71 -10.57 -8.78 -0.65
N ILE A 72 -9.53 -8.78 0.19
CA ILE A 72 -9.08 -9.97 0.92
C ILE A 72 -10.17 -10.49 1.87
N ASP A 73 -10.88 -9.61 2.59
CA ASP A 73 -11.93 -9.99 3.53
C ASP A 73 -13.15 -10.60 2.82
N SER A 74 -13.42 -10.18 1.58
CA SER A 74 -14.47 -10.71 0.72
C SER A 74 -14.06 -11.91 -0.15
N ALA A 75 -12.80 -12.34 -0.10
CA ALA A 75 -12.27 -13.33 -1.01
C ALA A 75 -12.73 -14.74 -0.62
N ASP A 76 -13.51 -15.36 -1.51
CA ASP A 76 -13.93 -16.75 -1.35
C ASP A 76 -13.02 -17.73 -2.10
N ASN A 77 -12.78 -18.90 -1.52
CA ASN A 77 -12.04 -20.02 -2.15
C ASN A 77 -10.57 -19.69 -2.50
N VAL A 78 -9.99 -18.60 -1.97
CA VAL A 78 -8.55 -18.37 -2.03
C VAL A 78 -7.91 -19.03 -0.79
N PRO A 79 -6.79 -19.76 -0.93
CA PRO A 79 -6.12 -20.38 0.22
C PRO A 79 -5.78 -19.36 1.32
N PRO A 80 -6.06 -19.66 2.61
CA PRO A 80 -5.82 -18.73 3.71
C PRO A 80 -4.36 -18.26 3.84
N ASP A 81 -3.39 -19.12 3.54
CA ASP A 81 -1.97 -18.79 3.56
C ASP A 81 -1.59 -17.79 2.46
N ALA A 82 -2.22 -17.89 1.28
CA ALA A 82 -2.06 -16.93 0.20
C ALA A 82 -2.66 -15.57 0.58
N LEU A 83 -3.86 -15.54 1.18
CA LEU A 83 -4.48 -14.31 1.67
C LEU A 83 -3.63 -13.63 2.75
N LEU A 84 -3.03 -14.40 3.66
CA LEU A 84 -2.12 -13.87 4.68
C LEU A 84 -0.90 -13.20 4.05
N LYS A 85 -0.25 -13.84 3.07
CA LYS A 85 0.91 -13.26 2.36
C LYS A 85 0.54 -11.97 1.64
N LEU A 86 -0.61 -11.93 0.97
CA LEU A 86 -1.10 -10.72 0.30
C LEU A 86 -1.36 -9.57 1.30
N ARG A 87 -1.94 -9.87 2.47
CA ARG A 87 -2.16 -8.87 3.53
C ARG A 87 -0.84 -8.34 4.12
N GLN A 88 0.15 -9.20 4.26
CA GLN A 88 1.49 -8.82 4.72
C GLN A 88 2.16 -7.89 3.69
N GLY A 89 2.07 -8.21 2.39
CA GLY A 89 2.55 -7.35 1.30
C GLY A 89 1.98 -5.94 1.37
N LEU A 90 0.64 -5.83 1.43
CA LEU A 90 -0.05 -4.54 1.55
C LEU A 90 0.47 -3.70 2.73
N SER A 91 0.59 -4.35 3.89
CA SER A 91 1.03 -3.68 5.12
C SER A 91 2.49 -3.24 5.03
N HIS A 92 3.34 -4.07 4.43
CA HIS A 92 4.76 -3.80 4.22
C HIS A 92 4.97 -2.62 3.26
N HIS A 93 4.34 -2.63 2.08
CA HIS A 93 4.52 -1.55 1.11
C HIS A 93 3.89 -0.23 1.56
N ARG A 94 2.81 -0.25 2.35
CA ARG A 94 2.36 0.96 3.07
C ARG A 94 3.46 1.45 4.01
N GLN A 95 4.04 0.59 4.84
CA GLN A 95 5.10 0.99 5.76
C GLN A 95 6.29 1.62 5.02
N ASN A 96 6.65 1.09 3.85
CA ASN A 96 7.68 1.68 2.99
C ASN A 96 7.31 3.11 2.59
N ILE A 97 6.07 3.38 2.15
CA ILE A 97 5.64 4.74 1.80
C ILE A 97 5.79 5.70 3.01
N LEU A 98 5.44 5.26 4.22
CA LEU A 98 5.64 6.05 5.44
C LEU A 98 7.11 6.40 5.67
N LEU A 99 8.00 5.42 5.55
CA LEU A 99 9.44 5.63 5.68
C LEU A 99 9.97 6.53 4.54
N GLY A 100 9.50 6.33 3.31
CA GLY A 100 9.90 7.10 2.14
C GLY A 100 9.49 8.56 2.23
N VAL A 101 8.28 8.83 2.69
CA VAL A 101 7.81 10.19 2.97
C VAL A 101 8.59 10.82 4.12
N GLY A 102 8.78 10.09 5.23
CA GLY A 102 9.47 10.59 6.42
C GLY A 102 10.94 10.94 6.18
N HIS A 103 11.60 10.20 5.29
CA HIS A 103 13.04 10.34 5.02
C HIS A 103 13.35 10.90 3.63
N GLN A 104 12.32 11.33 2.88
CA GLN A 104 12.46 11.82 1.50
C GLN A 104 13.23 10.84 0.60
N SER A 105 13.03 9.54 0.82
CA SER A 105 13.66 8.49 0.02
C SER A 105 12.87 8.29 -1.27
N PRO A 106 13.45 8.56 -2.45
CA PRO A 106 12.78 8.29 -3.71
C PRO A 106 12.51 6.80 -3.87
N ASP A 107 13.39 5.91 -3.41
CA ASP A 107 13.22 4.48 -3.56
C ASP A 107 11.93 3.97 -2.93
N TYR A 108 11.68 4.39 -1.69
CA TYR A 108 10.46 4.03 -0.97
C TYR A 108 9.22 4.83 -1.37
N GLN A 109 9.36 5.88 -2.17
CA GLN A 109 8.21 6.59 -2.74
C GLN A 109 7.81 6.02 -4.12
N TRP A 110 8.80 5.73 -4.98
CA TRP A 110 8.61 5.48 -6.40
C TRP A 110 8.88 4.04 -6.87
N TRP A 111 9.64 3.23 -6.12
CA TRP A 111 9.89 1.83 -6.52
C TRP A 111 9.28 0.84 -5.54
N TYR A 112 9.60 0.98 -4.26
CA TYR A 112 9.21 0.05 -3.20
C TYR A 112 8.03 0.54 -2.35
N GLY A 113 7.41 1.66 -2.76
CA GLY A 113 6.25 2.26 -2.11
C GLY A 113 4.99 2.19 -2.97
N GLN A 114 4.60 3.33 -3.58
CA GLN A 114 3.32 3.45 -4.29
C GLN A 114 3.14 2.38 -5.38
N PRO A 115 4.11 2.16 -6.30
CA PRO A 115 3.91 1.14 -7.34
C PRO A 115 3.96 -0.29 -6.80
N ALA A 116 4.72 -0.55 -5.75
CA ALA A 116 4.73 -1.86 -5.10
C ALA A 116 3.37 -2.18 -4.45
N LEU A 117 2.75 -1.18 -3.83
CA LEU A 117 1.40 -1.27 -3.26
C LEU A 117 0.32 -1.42 -4.36
N ASP A 118 0.47 -0.74 -5.50
CA ASP A 118 -0.38 -0.99 -6.68
C ASP A 118 -0.24 -2.43 -7.19
N GLY A 119 1.00 -2.94 -7.22
CA GLY A 119 1.29 -4.34 -7.55
C GLY A 119 0.61 -5.32 -6.59
N ASP A 120 0.49 -5.00 -5.30
CA ASP A 120 -0.25 -5.84 -4.35
C ASP A 120 -1.74 -5.89 -4.69
N LEU A 121 -2.35 -4.76 -5.04
CA LEU A 121 -3.76 -4.72 -5.44
C LEU A 121 -4.02 -5.57 -6.69
N ILE A 122 -3.13 -5.50 -7.68
CA ILE A 122 -3.20 -6.34 -8.88
C ILE A 122 -3.13 -7.82 -8.49
N ARG A 123 -2.13 -8.21 -7.69
CA ARG A 123 -1.97 -9.60 -7.22
C ARG A 123 -3.18 -10.12 -6.45
N ILE A 124 -3.81 -9.28 -5.63
CA ILE A 124 -5.03 -9.64 -4.88
C ILE A 124 -6.18 -9.92 -5.84
N ARG A 125 -6.46 -9.00 -6.78
CA ARG A 125 -7.52 -9.16 -7.78
C ARG A 125 -7.29 -10.38 -8.66
N ASP A 126 -6.04 -10.63 -9.06
CA ASP A 126 -5.66 -11.79 -9.85
C ASP A 126 -5.92 -13.10 -9.09
N ALA A 127 -5.53 -13.18 -7.81
CA ALA A 127 -5.74 -14.35 -6.98
C ALA A 127 -7.25 -14.67 -6.81
N ILE A 128 -8.06 -13.64 -6.56
CA ILE A 128 -9.52 -13.76 -6.45
C ILE A 128 -10.11 -14.25 -7.78
N THR A 129 -9.75 -13.60 -8.89
CA THR A 129 -10.27 -13.92 -10.23
C THR A 129 -9.88 -15.34 -10.66
N GLU A 130 -8.65 -15.75 -10.40
CA GLU A 130 -8.16 -17.10 -10.66
C GLU A 130 -8.93 -18.15 -9.84
N SER A 131 -9.19 -17.87 -8.56
CA SER A 131 -9.98 -18.77 -7.72
C SER A 131 -11.42 -18.93 -8.23
N HIS A 132 -12.09 -17.82 -8.59
CA HIS A 132 -13.43 -17.88 -9.19
C HIS A 132 -13.46 -18.66 -10.50
N ARG A 133 -12.45 -18.49 -11.36
CA ARG A 133 -12.32 -19.27 -12.60
C ARG A 133 -12.17 -20.76 -12.32
N ARG A 134 -11.29 -21.15 -11.40
CA ARG A 134 -11.11 -22.55 -11.00
C ARG A 134 -12.40 -23.18 -10.46
N LYS A 135 -13.12 -22.47 -9.59
CA LYS A 135 -14.41 -22.92 -9.07
C LYS A 135 -15.45 -23.11 -10.17
N THR A 136 -15.52 -22.18 -11.12
CA THR A 136 -16.46 -22.24 -12.24
C THR A 136 -16.16 -23.42 -13.16
N LEU A 137 -14.88 -23.65 -13.48
CA LEU A 137 -14.43 -24.76 -14.33
C LEU A 137 -14.55 -26.13 -13.64
N ALA A 138 -14.44 -26.18 -12.32
CA ALA A 138 -14.66 -27.40 -11.54
C ALA A 138 -16.14 -27.77 -11.38
N ARG A 139 -17.07 -26.86 -11.70
CA ARG A 139 -18.50 -27.14 -11.62
C ARG A 139 -18.89 -28.09 -12.77
N PRO A 140 -19.59 -29.21 -12.49
CA PRO A 140 -20.06 -30.11 -13.54
C PRO A 140 -20.87 -29.33 -14.58
N ILE A 141 -20.64 -29.59 -15.86
CA ILE A 141 -21.49 -29.06 -16.93
C ILE A 141 -22.88 -29.66 -16.71
N GLN A 142 -23.87 -28.84 -16.36
CA GLN A 142 -25.26 -29.29 -16.40
C GLN A 142 -25.56 -29.66 -17.85
N SER A 143 -25.81 -30.95 -18.11
CA SER A 143 -26.33 -31.40 -19.38
C SER A 143 -27.67 -30.70 -19.64
N ASP A 144 -27.79 -30.00 -20.76
CA ASP A 144 -29.05 -29.39 -21.19
C ASP A 144 -30.12 -30.49 -21.34
N PRO A 145 -31.19 -30.49 -20.52
CA PRO A 145 -32.25 -31.50 -20.59
C PRO A 145 -33.05 -31.44 -21.90
N HIS A 146 -32.85 -30.42 -22.76
CA HIS A 146 -33.51 -30.28 -24.05
C HIS A 146 -32.69 -30.76 -25.26
N ALA A 147 -31.43 -31.15 -25.08
CA ALA A 147 -30.55 -31.54 -26.18
C ALA A 147 -30.91 -32.87 -26.88
N THR A 148 -31.87 -33.66 -26.37
CA THR A 148 -32.18 -35.02 -26.87
C THR A 148 -33.45 -35.13 -27.73
N LYS A 149 -34.06 -34.02 -28.17
CA LYS A 149 -35.26 -34.06 -29.03
C LYS A 149 -35.02 -33.61 -30.47
N SER A 150 -34.03 -34.18 -31.16
CA SER A 150 -34.06 -34.19 -32.63
C SER A 150 -33.02 -35.17 -33.15
N ILE A 151 -33.45 -36.36 -33.54
CA ILE A 151 -32.98 -37.18 -34.69
C ILE A 151 -33.85 -38.46 -34.64
N LYS A 152 -35.09 -38.34 -35.11
CA LYS A 152 -35.77 -39.44 -35.79
C LYS A 152 -36.09 -38.90 -37.18
N ARG A 153 -35.15 -39.03 -38.11
CA ARG A 153 -35.47 -38.95 -39.54
C ARG A 153 -35.74 -40.37 -40.01
N GLU A 154 -36.98 -40.57 -40.41
CA GLU A 154 -37.55 -41.78 -40.96
C GLU A 154 -36.71 -42.28 -42.14
N ARG A 155 -36.39 -43.57 -42.13
CA ARG A 155 -36.05 -44.30 -43.36
C ARG A 155 -37.38 -44.74 -43.97
N GLN A 156 -37.72 -44.18 -45.12
CA GLN A 156 -38.56 -44.81 -46.14
C GLN A 156 -37.67 -45.12 -47.33
#